data_AF-A0A0D1WQR5-F1
#
_entry.id   AF-A0A0D1WQR5-F1
#
_cell.length_a   1.000
_cell.length_b   1.000
_cell.length_c   1.000
_cell.angle_alpha   90.00
_cell.angle_beta   90.00
_cell.angle_gamma   90.00
#
_symmetry.space_group_name_H-M   'P 1'
#
loop_
_entity.id
_entity.type
_entity.pdbx_description
1 polymer ?
#
loop_
_entity_poly.entity_id
_entity_poly.type
_entity_poly.pdbx_seq_one_letter_code
_entity_poly.pdbx_strand_id
1 'polypeptide(L)'
;MSFLIDSTVRKSSFSFTLAHAIWMPLNEARTPWPALILALLVYKSQCAPELFFPINSQVPPVAYVSHLYHFTFSQVTFVSNAPQISYSISRSPDWLQFNSSTRTFSGTPSQQDVGSTTMELTAEDASGRSMSLVTLVVLEVTELSREDSILSTLMEFGPVSPPYTFLFQPLEQFVLTFKKHVFHGTNSNTNYYATSADRSHLPSWIQFNADEVAYTGTTPSMASVRAPPHNFGILLIASNVPGFAEVAVAFQITISLRVLSCRNPSNTLVAEVGVFFQTTPLRDMLLLDGLPISDSQIASVILLDAPPWTHLDESLIALSGMSPIHLNTSITAMVSDVYGDTTNITWRLEFVRSKSISWEVLAEISITVGTYFEESLMVGNKWDFVEIQSTPEWMHFNPSTRSLYGNVPKNARPAKFSISVILTNTTTEATSAILIELTAD
;
A
#
# COMPACT_ATOMS: atom_id res chain seq x y z
N MET A 1 -49.81 -11.27 39.80
CA MET A 1 -49.35 -12.17 40.87
C MET A 1 -48.13 -11.50 41.48
N SER A 2 -48.31 -10.97 42.69
CA SER A 2 -47.39 -10.06 43.38
C SER A 2 -46.08 -10.75 43.79
N PHE A 3 -44.98 -10.00 43.83
CA PHE A 3 -44.23 -9.78 45.08
C PHE A 3 -43.41 -8.49 44.98
N LEU A 4 -43.60 -7.64 46.00
CA LEU A 4 -42.87 -6.40 46.28
C LEU A 4 -41.45 -6.69 46.78
N ILE A 5 -40.53 -5.73 46.61
CA ILE A 5 -39.80 -5.09 47.70
C ILE A 5 -39.41 -3.66 47.24
N ASP A 6 -39.65 -2.75 48.17
CA ASP A 6 -39.57 -1.30 48.11
C ASP A 6 -38.20 -0.81 48.62
N SER A 7 -37.66 0.27 48.03
CA SER A 7 -36.90 1.28 48.79
C SER A 7 -36.71 2.54 47.93
N THR A 8 -37.61 3.49 48.15
CA THR A 8 -37.50 4.92 47.83
C THR A 8 -36.19 5.58 48.33
N VAL A 9 -35.71 6.61 47.63
CA VAL A 9 -35.59 8.01 48.14
C VAL A 9 -35.19 8.97 47.01
N ARG A 10 -35.86 10.14 46.98
CA ARG A 10 -35.88 11.18 45.94
C ARG A 10 -34.72 12.18 46.03
N LYS A 11 -34.43 12.76 44.85
CA LYS A 11 -33.75 14.03 44.57
C LYS A 11 -34.28 15.21 45.41
N SER A 12 -33.40 16.14 45.77
CA SER A 12 -33.55 17.58 45.42
C SER A 12 -32.31 18.42 45.77
N SER A 13 -31.96 19.27 44.80
CA SER A 13 -31.01 20.38 44.76
C SER A 13 -31.17 21.44 45.86
N PHE A 14 -30.08 22.08 46.29
CA PHE A 14 -30.11 23.47 46.80
C PHE A 14 -28.77 24.21 46.57
N SER A 15 -28.88 25.41 46.01
CA SER A 15 -27.81 26.40 45.79
C SER A 15 -27.35 27.03 47.11
N PHE A 16 -26.05 27.33 47.21
CA PHE A 16 -25.49 28.17 48.27
C PHE A 16 -25.30 29.60 47.79
N THR A 17 -25.80 30.57 48.56
CA THR A 17 -25.41 31.99 48.46
C THR A 17 -24.93 32.46 49.83
N LEU A 18 -23.81 33.17 49.80
CA LEU A 18 -22.94 33.58 50.90
C LEU A 18 -23.57 34.70 51.76
N ALA A 19 -23.42 34.65 53.09
CA ALA A 19 -23.50 35.87 53.91
C ALA A 19 -22.88 35.72 55.32
N HIS A 20 -21.85 36.54 55.52
CA HIS A 20 -21.49 37.29 56.73
C HIS A 20 -20.77 36.62 57.92
N ALA A 21 -19.52 37.06 58.06
CA ALA A 21 -18.57 36.83 59.14
C ALA A 21 -18.94 37.58 60.43
N ILE A 22 -18.62 36.98 61.59
CA ILE A 22 -18.35 37.72 62.83
C ILE A 22 -17.15 37.07 63.55
N TRP A 23 -16.24 37.94 63.95
CA TRP A 23 -14.94 37.74 64.59
C TRP A 23 -15.00 37.16 66.02
N MET A 24 -13.99 36.36 66.39
CA MET A 24 -13.39 36.37 67.74
C MET A 24 -11.89 36.01 67.68
N PRO A 25 -11.06 36.52 68.62
CA PRO A 25 -9.66 36.88 68.38
C PRO A 25 -8.64 35.78 68.70
N LEU A 26 -7.43 35.99 68.17
CA LEU A 26 -6.19 35.27 68.46
C LEU A 26 -5.94 35.14 69.97
N ASN A 27 -5.60 33.92 70.40
CA ASN A 27 -4.38 33.74 71.19
C ASN A 27 -3.86 32.31 71.18
N GLU A 28 -2.53 32.23 71.23
CA GLU A 28 -1.65 31.09 71.50
C GLU A 28 -1.17 30.23 70.33
N ALA A 29 0.11 30.46 70.04
CA ALA A 29 0.94 29.78 69.07
C ALA A 29 1.13 28.28 69.40
N ARG A 30 0.74 27.44 68.44
CA ARG A 30 1.51 26.23 68.12
C ARG A 30 1.80 26.26 66.62
N THR A 31 3.08 26.32 66.30
CA THR A 31 3.65 26.20 64.96
C THR A 31 3.02 25.03 64.19
N PRO A 32 2.44 25.22 62.98
CA PRO A 32 1.96 24.12 62.15
C PRO A 32 3.12 23.56 61.31
N TRP A 33 4.29 23.35 61.93
CA TRP A 33 5.45 22.81 61.20
C TRP A 33 5.25 21.35 60.73
N PRO A 34 4.51 20.45 61.40
CA PRO A 34 4.28 19.12 60.82
C PRO A 34 3.17 19.11 59.74
N ALA A 35 2.25 20.08 59.74
CA ALA A 35 1.20 20.17 58.72
C ALA A 35 1.72 20.77 57.41
N LEU A 36 2.70 21.68 57.48
CA LEU A 36 3.36 22.20 56.27
C LEU A 36 4.27 21.16 55.63
N ILE A 37 4.90 20.28 56.41
CA ILE A 37 5.75 19.19 55.87
C ILE A 37 4.91 18.09 55.20
N LEU A 38 3.68 17.84 55.68
CA LEU A 38 2.75 16.91 55.00
C LEU A 38 2.11 17.53 53.75
N ALA A 39 1.98 18.86 53.67
CA ALA A 39 1.49 19.57 52.48
C ALA A 39 2.58 19.84 51.42
N LEU A 40 3.87 19.77 51.79
CA LEU A 40 5.03 19.87 50.88
C LEU A 40 5.45 18.52 50.26
N LEU A 41 4.75 17.43 50.59
CA LEU A 41 4.97 16.09 50.03
C LEU A 41 3.90 15.68 49.01
N VAL A 42 3.21 16.63 48.36
CA VAL A 42 2.69 16.37 47.00
C VAL A 42 3.86 16.50 46.04
N TYR A 43 4.82 15.57 46.14
CA TYR A 43 5.71 15.31 45.02
C TYR A 43 4.78 14.94 43.87
N LYS A 44 4.89 15.63 42.74
CA LYS A 44 4.42 15.07 41.48
C LYS A 44 5.12 13.71 41.38
N SER A 45 4.42 12.61 41.67
CA SER A 45 4.90 11.28 41.34
C SER A 45 4.83 11.21 39.82
N GLN A 46 5.81 11.81 39.16
CA GLN A 46 6.04 11.52 37.77
C GLN A 46 6.55 10.07 37.79
N CYS A 47 5.72 9.17 37.28
CA CYS A 47 6.08 7.78 37.12
C CYS A 47 6.81 7.66 35.78
N ALA A 48 7.87 6.85 35.75
CA ALA A 48 8.61 6.50 34.54
C ALA A 48 7.66 6.09 33.40
N PRO A 49 8.11 6.13 32.13
CA PRO A 49 7.27 5.75 31.00
C PRO A 49 6.62 4.38 31.20
N GLU A 50 5.31 4.28 31.06
CA GLU A 50 4.59 3.02 31.21
C GLU A 50 4.62 2.25 29.88
N LEU A 51 4.99 0.98 29.93
CA LEU A 51 4.90 0.09 28.76
C LEU A 51 3.43 -0.22 28.48
N PHE A 52 2.88 0.38 27.41
CA PHE A 52 1.46 0.29 27.08
C PHE A 52 1.18 -0.74 25.99
N PHE A 53 1.93 -0.72 24.89
CA PHE A 53 1.75 -1.67 23.78
C PHE A 53 3.11 -2.21 23.29
N PRO A 54 3.62 -3.31 23.87
CA PRO A 54 4.96 -3.83 23.59
C PRO A 54 5.19 -4.09 22.10
N ILE A 55 6.43 -3.94 21.63
CA ILE A 55 6.78 -4.14 20.22
C ILE A 55 6.39 -5.53 19.73
N ASN A 56 6.58 -6.58 20.53
CA ASN A 56 6.21 -7.94 20.14
C ASN A 56 4.68 -8.10 19.93
N SER A 57 3.85 -7.19 20.46
CA SER A 57 2.40 -7.14 20.20
C SER A 57 2.03 -6.32 18.96
N GLN A 58 2.99 -5.57 18.40
CA GLN A 58 2.84 -4.80 17.16
C GLN A 58 3.10 -5.65 15.89
N VAL A 59 3.36 -6.94 16.09
CA VAL A 59 3.60 -7.93 15.04
C VAL A 59 4.74 -7.45 14.11
N PRO A 60 5.97 -7.27 14.64
CA PRO A 60 7.08 -6.70 13.87
C PRO A 60 7.40 -7.54 12.63
N PRO A 61 7.88 -6.92 11.54
CA PRO A 61 8.16 -7.67 10.32
C PRO A 61 9.28 -8.70 10.52
N VAL A 62 9.20 -9.80 9.78
CA VAL A 62 10.33 -10.72 9.63
C VAL A 62 11.41 -10.03 8.79
N ALA A 63 12.67 -10.18 9.18
CA ALA A 63 13.81 -9.74 8.39
C ALA A 63 14.25 -10.87 7.44
N TYR A 64 14.77 -10.52 6.27
CA TYR A 64 15.26 -11.49 5.30
C TYR A 64 16.71 -11.25 4.96
N VAL A 65 17.49 -12.32 4.83
CA VAL A 65 18.92 -12.24 4.47
C VAL A 65 19.09 -11.40 3.20
N SER A 66 20.05 -10.47 3.24
CA SER A 66 20.36 -9.54 2.14
C SER A 66 19.25 -8.59 1.70
N HIS A 67 18.14 -8.50 2.44
CA HIS A 67 17.08 -7.52 2.20
C HIS A 67 17.13 -6.40 3.24
N LEU A 68 16.81 -5.17 2.82
CA LEU A 68 16.71 -4.05 3.74
C LEU A 68 15.52 -4.28 4.69
N TYR A 69 15.83 -4.46 5.96
CA TYR A 69 14.88 -4.43 7.05
C TYR A 69 14.53 -2.98 7.40
N HIS A 70 13.24 -2.71 7.60
CA HIS A 70 12.74 -1.43 8.05
C HIS A 70 11.49 -1.61 8.92
N PHE A 71 11.54 -1.13 10.16
CA PHE A 71 10.42 -1.22 11.09
C PHE A 71 10.37 -0.01 12.02
N THR A 72 9.26 0.73 11.98
CA THR A 72 8.98 1.82 12.91
C THR A 72 7.92 1.36 13.91
N PHE A 73 8.25 1.40 15.20
CA PHE A 73 7.29 1.03 16.24
C PHE A 73 6.36 2.19 16.61
N SER A 74 5.14 1.85 17.06
CA SER A 74 4.10 2.82 17.36
C SER A 74 4.52 3.76 18.49
N GLN A 75 4.13 5.02 18.38
CA GLN A 75 4.31 6.03 19.42
C GLN A 75 3.58 5.68 20.73
N VAL A 76 2.56 4.80 20.70
CA VAL A 76 1.86 4.34 21.92
C VAL A 76 2.56 3.16 22.60
N THR A 77 3.76 2.76 22.17
CA THR A 77 4.51 1.67 22.83
C THR A 77 4.75 1.97 24.30
N PHE A 78 5.18 3.20 24.58
CA PHE A 78 5.34 3.74 25.93
C PHE A 78 4.52 5.01 26.05
N VAL A 79 3.81 5.16 27.16
CA VAL A 79 3.05 6.37 27.48
C VAL A 79 3.68 7.09 28.66
N SER A 80 3.75 8.41 28.58
CA SER A 80 4.27 9.24 29.66
C SER A 80 3.51 10.57 29.73
N ASN A 81 3.48 11.14 30.93
CA ASN A 81 3.02 12.51 31.17
C ASN A 81 4.12 13.57 30.90
N ALA A 82 5.37 13.14 30.68
CA ALA A 82 6.47 14.00 30.30
C ALA A 82 6.35 14.43 28.82
N PRO A 83 6.89 15.60 28.45
CA PRO A 83 6.75 16.13 27.08
C PRO A 83 7.50 15.32 26.03
N GLN A 84 8.49 14.51 26.43
CA GLN A 84 9.31 13.72 25.53
C GLN A 84 9.80 12.44 26.21
N ILE A 85 9.82 11.36 25.42
CA ILE A 85 10.45 10.09 25.75
C ILE A 85 11.66 9.92 24.83
N SER A 86 12.81 9.58 25.40
CA SER A 86 14.01 9.18 24.68
C SER A 86 14.14 7.65 24.68
N TYR A 87 14.62 7.09 23.57
CA TYR A 87 14.73 5.65 23.39
C TYR A 87 16.20 5.24 23.20
N SER A 88 16.59 4.14 23.82
CA SER A 88 17.90 3.53 23.64
C SER A 88 17.78 2.01 23.57
N ILE A 89 18.71 1.36 22.86
CA ILE A 89 18.73 -0.10 22.72
C ILE A 89 20.03 -0.69 23.28
N SER A 90 19.93 -1.93 23.75
CA SER A 90 21.07 -2.73 24.22
C SER A 90 20.95 -4.16 23.68
N ARG A 91 22.08 -4.87 23.58
CA ARG A 91 22.16 -6.26 23.06
C ARG A 91 21.56 -6.40 21.65
N SER A 92 21.75 -5.40 20.80
CA SER A 92 21.28 -5.44 19.43
C SER A 92 22.22 -6.24 18.52
N PRO A 93 21.69 -6.92 17.49
CA PRO A 93 22.52 -7.50 16.43
C PRO A 93 23.35 -6.43 15.70
N ASP A 94 24.53 -6.80 15.21
CA ASP A 94 25.44 -5.88 14.51
C ASP A 94 24.86 -5.30 13.21
N TRP A 95 23.98 -6.06 12.54
CA TRP A 95 23.32 -5.62 11.31
C TRP A 95 22.23 -4.58 11.54
N LEU A 96 21.77 -4.38 12.79
CA LEU A 96 20.62 -3.55 13.12
C LEU A 96 21.06 -2.18 13.63
N GLN A 97 20.53 -1.14 12.98
CA GLN A 97 20.65 0.24 13.42
C GLN A 97 19.31 0.72 14.01
N PHE A 98 19.40 1.63 14.99
CA PHE A 98 18.22 2.23 15.61
C PHE A 98 18.30 3.75 15.60
N ASN A 99 17.25 4.36 15.05
CA ASN A 99 17.04 5.79 15.10
C ASN A 99 15.98 6.12 16.16
N SER A 100 16.42 6.67 17.28
CA SER A 100 15.56 6.96 18.44
C SER A 100 14.55 8.08 18.22
N SER A 101 14.86 9.08 17.39
CA SER A 101 13.94 10.20 17.11
C SER A 101 12.75 9.77 16.25
N THR A 102 12.98 8.81 15.35
CA THR A 102 11.94 8.26 14.46
C THR A 102 11.33 6.95 14.95
N ARG A 103 11.89 6.32 16.00
CA ARG A 103 11.51 4.98 16.50
C ARG A 103 11.69 3.89 15.44
N THR A 104 12.69 4.03 14.59
CA THR A 104 12.89 3.18 13.42
C THR A 104 14.10 2.28 13.61
N PHE A 105 13.88 0.98 13.43
CA PHE A 105 14.90 -0.02 13.21
C PHE A 105 15.14 -0.19 11.72
N SER A 106 16.41 -0.22 11.32
CA SER A 106 16.80 -0.44 9.93
C SER A 106 18.10 -1.20 9.83
N GLY A 107 18.29 -2.01 8.80
CA GLY A 107 19.52 -2.79 8.63
C GLY A 107 19.40 -3.84 7.54
N THR A 108 20.48 -4.57 7.28
CA THR A 108 20.45 -5.68 6.31
C THR A 108 21.11 -6.89 6.95
N PRO A 109 20.34 -7.92 7.36
CA PRO A 109 20.92 -9.10 7.96
C PRO A 109 21.70 -9.92 6.93
N SER A 110 22.71 -10.62 7.43
CA SER A 110 23.52 -11.57 6.69
C SER A 110 23.07 -13.01 6.96
N GLN A 111 23.68 -13.96 6.26
CA GLN A 111 23.44 -15.39 6.48
C GLN A 111 23.75 -15.85 7.92
N GLN A 112 24.63 -15.15 8.63
CA GLN A 112 24.99 -15.49 10.02
C GLN A 112 23.91 -15.07 11.03
N ASP A 113 22.99 -14.22 10.62
CA ASP A 113 21.97 -13.63 11.48
C ASP A 113 20.65 -14.43 11.48
N VAL A 114 20.57 -15.50 10.67
CA VAL A 114 19.38 -16.36 10.55
C VAL A 114 18.99 -16.94 11.90
N GLY A 115 17.71 -16.82 12.25
CA GLY A 115 17.16 -17.26 13.54
C GLY A 115 16.53 -16.12 14.32
N SER A 116 16.40 -16.31 15.64
CA SER A 116 15.74 -15.36 16.55
C SER A 116 16.76 -14.71 17.48
N THR A 117 16.73 -13.39 17.60
CA THR A 117 17.54 -12.61 18.55
C THR A 117 16.65 -11.75 19.44
N THR A 118 17.01 -11.62 20.72
CA THR A 118 16.30 -10.75 21.67
C THR A 118 17.21 -9.61 22.12
N MET A 119 16.69 -8.39 22.05
CA MET A 119 17.35 -7.15 22.44
C MET A 119 16.52 -6.41 23.50
N GLU A 120 17.12 -5.42 24.15
CA GLU A 120 16.44 -4.58 25.14
C GLU A 120 16.16 -3.19 24.55
N LEU A 121 14.91 -2.75 24.66
CA LEU A 121 14.49 -1.37 24.41
C LEU A 121 14.24 -0.68 25.74
N THR A 122 14.90 0.46 25.95
CA THR A 122 14.68 1.31 27.13
C THR A 122 14.07 2.63 26.71
N ALA A 123 12.94 2.97 27.31
CA ALA A 123 12.30 4.28 27.24
C ALA A 123 12.67 5.09 28.50
N GLU A 124 13.08 6.33 28.32
CA GLU A 124 13.53 7.21 29.39
C GLU A 124 12.94 8.61 29.23
N ASP A 125 12.41 9.16 30.31
CA ASP A 125 11.98 10.56 30.40
C ASP A 125 12.51 11.20 31.70
N ALA A 126 12.06 12.41 32.01
CA ALA A 126 12.49 13.15 33.20
C ALA A 126 12.13 12.48 34.54
N SER A 127 11.27 11.46 34.53
CA SER A 127 10.74 10.79 35.70
C SER A 127 11.31 9.39 35.92
N GLY A 128 11.92 8.79 34.90
CA GLY A 128 12.67 7.55 35.04
C GLY A 128 12.77 6.74 33.75
N ARG A 129 13.08 5.46 33.92
CA ARG A 129 13.34 4.51 32.82
C ARG A 129 12.43 3.31 32.91
N SER A 130 12.03 2.81 31.75
CA SER A 130 11.23 1.59 31.59
C SER A 130 11.82 0.74 30.48
N MET A 131 11.78 -0.58 30.64
CA MET A 131 12.45 -1.53 29.77
C MET A 131 11.44 -2.52 29.19
N SER A 132 11.62 -2.86 27.91
CA SER A 132 10.90 -3.94 27.22
C SER A 132 11.91 -4.80 26.46
N LEU A 133 11.68 -6.11 26.44
CA LEU A 133 12.37 -6.99 25.52
C LEU A 133 11.73 -6.89 24.13
N VAL A 134 12.57 -6.99 23.10
CA VAL A 134 12.16 -6.99 21.69
C VAL A 134 12.79 -8.19 21.02
N THR A 135 11.99 -8.98 20.32
CA THR A 135 12.46 -10.14 19.57
C THR A 135 12.47 -9.81 18.08
N LEU A 136 13.51 -10.25 17.38
CA LEU A 136 13.66 -10.14 15.93
C LEU A 136 13.86 -11.54 15.36
N VAL A 137 13.27 -11.80 14.19
CA VAL A 137 13.42 -13.06 13.46
C VAL A 137 13.97 -12.77 12.07
N VAL A 138 15.02 -13.49 11.69
CA VAL A 138 15.63 -13.44 10.35
C VAL A 138 15.42 -14.78 9.66
N LEU A 139 14.86 -14.74 8.45
CA LEU A 139 14.71 -15.89 7.56
C LEU A 139 15.57 -15.75 6.30
N GLU A 140 15.83 -16.88 5.63
CA GLU A 140 16.60 -16.91 4.37
C GLU A 140 15.74 -16.56 3.15
N VAL A 141 14.50 -17.05 3.12
CA VAL A 141 13.60 -16.96 1.97
C VAL A 141 12.22 -16.47 2.39
N THR A 142 11.54 -15.77 1.48
CA THR A 142 10.14 -15.36 1.64
C THR A 142 9.25 -16.41 0.97
N GLU A 143 8.27 -16.93 1.69
CA GLU A 143 7.28 -17.85 1.14
C GLU A 143 5.95 -17.15 0.81
N LEU A 144 5.60 -16.15 1.63
CA LEU A 144 4.36 -15.41 1.51
C LEU A 144 4.55 -14.17 0.63
N SER A 145 3.55 -13.87 -0.21
CA SER A 145 3.50 -12.63 -0.98
C SER A 145 2.08 -12.07 -1.05
N ARG A 146 1.99 -10.79 -1.39
CA ARG A 146 0.73 -10.05 -1.47
C ARG A 146 0.08 -10.27 -2.83
N GLU A 147 -1.24 -10.44 -2.87
CA GLU A 147 -2.03 -10.29 -4.10
C GLU A 147 -2.00 -8.83 -4.62
N ASP A 148 -2.02 -8.64 -5.93
CA ASP A 148 -1.89 -7.32 -6.57
C ASP A 148 -3.04 -6.36 -6.25
N SER A 149 -4.23 -6.86 -5.90
CA SER A 149 -5.37 -6.03 -5.52
C SER A 149 -6.33 -6.73 -4.58
N ILE A 150 -6.63 -6.09 -3.45
CA ILE A 150 -7.75 -6.49 -2.58
C ILE A 150 -9.03 -5.68 -2.85
N LEU A 151 -8.99 -4.76 -3.81
CA LEU A 151 -10.11 -3.84 -4.09
C LEU A 151 -11.38 -4.60 -4.50
N SER A 152 -11.26 -5.65 -5.32
CA SER A 152 -12.39 -6.50 -5.71
C SER A 152 -13.07 -7.13 -4.49
N THR A 153 -12.28 -7.71 -3.59
CA THR A 153 -12.78 -8.27 -2.33
C THR A 153 -13.46 -7.20 -1.48
N LEU A 154 -12.90 -5.98 -1.39
CA LEU A 154 -13.53 -4.89 -0.63
C LEU A 154 -14.87 -4.44 -1.26
N MET A 155 -14.95 -4.36 -2.59
CA MET A 155 -16.18 -3.99 -3.31
C MET A 155 -17.32 -5.00 -3.09
N GLU A 156 -17.02 -6.26 -2.76
CA GLU A 156 -18.05 -7.25 -2.41
C GLU A 156 -18.84 -6.85 -1.13
N PHE A 157 -18.25 -6.04 -0.25
CA PHE A 157 -18.85 -5.69 1.04
C PHE A 157 -19.55 -4.32 1.08
N GLY A 158 -19.25 -3.42 0.14
CA GLY A 158 -19.86 -2.09 0.13
C GLY A 158 -19.08 -1.04 -0.67
N PRO A 159 -19.41 0.26 -0.48
CA PRO A 159 -18.79 1.35 -1.22
C PRO A 159 -17.32 1.54 -0.84
N VAL A 160 -16.47 1.73 -1.84
CA VAL A 160 -15.04 1.89 -1.68
C VAL A 160 -14.50 3.08 -2.48
N SER A 161 -13.38 3.62 -2.02
CA SER A 161 -12.53 4.54 -2.77
C SER A 161 -11.14 3.89 -2.96
N PRO A 162 -10.60 3.82 -4.19
CA PRO A 162 -9.25 3.39 -4.46
C PRO A 162 -8.19 4.19 -3.68
N PRO A 163 -7.04 3.57 -3.35
CA PRO A 163 -6.67 2.20 -3.69
C PRO A 163 -7.39 1.14 -2.85
N TYR A 164 -7.56 1.34 -1.54
CA TYR A 164 -8.12 0.34 -0.61
C TYR A 164 -8.88 0.98 0.56
N THR A 165 -9.76 1.94 0.31
CA THR A 165 -10.53 2.63 1.36
C THR A 165 -11.98 2.16 1.35
N PHE A 166 -12.46 1.65 2.46
CA PHE A 166 -13.86 1.30 2.68
C PHE A 166 -14.61 2.48 3.29
N LEU A 167 -15.81 2.77 2.80
CA LEU A 167 -16.60 3.92 3.23
C LEU A 167 -17.79 3.47 4.07
N PHE A 168 -17.92 4.00 5.27
CA PHE A 168 -19.04 3.71 6.16
C PHE A 168 -19.72 4.99 6.65
N GLN A 169 -21.01 4.86 6.94
CA GLN A 169 -21.72 5.85 7.73
C GLN A 169 -21.51 5.61 9.24
N PRO A 170 -21.79 6.60 10.11
CA PRO A 170 -21.69 6.42 11.55
C PRO A 170 -22.74 5.44 12.09
N LEU A 171 -22.39 4.71 13.16
CA LEU A 171 -23.26 3.71 13.81
C LEU A 171 -23.69 2.55 12.90
N GLU A 172 -22.92 2.29 11.85
CA GLU A 172 -23.13 1.20 10.90
C GLU A 172 -22.41 -0.06 11.39
N GLN A 173 -23.12 -1.18 11.36
CA GLN A 173 -22.53 -2.49 11.66
C GLN A 173 -21.89 -3.08 10.41
N PHE A 174 -20.76 -3.76 10.58
CA PHE A 174 -20.07 -4.38 9.45
C PHE A 174 -19.44 -5.72 9.81
N VAL A 175 -19.31 -6.54 8.78
CA VAL A 175 -18.57 -7.80 8.79
C VAL A 175 -17.77 -7.86 7.49
N LEU A 176 -16.44 -7.77 7.58
CA LEU A 176 -15.53 -7.85 6.44
C LEU A 176 -14.73 -9.15 6.54
N THR A 177 -15.09 -10.13 5.71
CA THR A 177 -14.43 -11.45 5.73
C THR A 177 -13.49 -11.58 4.54
N PHE A 178 -12.21 -11.74 4.79
CA PHE A 178 -11.21 -11.90 3.73
C PHE A 178 -11.01 -13.38 3.42
N LYS A 179 -10.98 -13.70 2.12
CA LYS A 179 -10.63 -15.05 1.69
C LYS A 179 -9.16 -15.30 2.05
N LYS A 180 -8.83 -16.48 2.58
CA LYS A 180 -7.45 -16.81 3.02
C LYS A 180 -6.40 -16.72 1.90
N HIS A 181 -6.82 -16.82 0.64
CA HIS A 181 -5.98 -16.64 -0.55
C HIS A 181 -5.72 -15.17 -0.94
N VAL A 182 -6.07 -14.18 -0.10
CA VAL A 182 -5.61 -12.78 -0.26
C VAL A 182 -4.07 -12.67 -0.23
N PHE A 183 -3.40 -13.69 0.28
CA PHE A 183 -1.96 -13.86 0.19
C PHE A 183 -1.63 -15.14 -0.56
N HIS A 184 -0.60 -15.09 -1.41
CA HIS A 184 -0.02 -16.28 -2.02
C HIS A 184 0.92 -16.99 -1.04
N GLY A 185 1.07 -18.31 -1.20
CA GLY A 185 1.96 -19.12 -0.35
C GLY A 185 1.38 -19.52 1.01
N THR A 186 0.11 -19.19 1.27
CA THR A 186 -0.55 -19.54 2.54
C THR A 186 -0.77 -21.06 2.67
N ASN A 187 -0.66 -21.56 3.89
CA ASN A 187 -0.83 -22.98 4.23
C ASN A 187 -1.58 -23.12 5.58
N SER A 188 -1.75 -24.35 6.07
CA SER A 188 -2.50 -24.62 7.31
C SER A 188 -1.87 -24.03 8.58
N ASN A 189 -0.58 -23.66 8.52
CA ASN A 189 0.16 -23.09 9.65
C ASN A 189 0.25 -21.56 9.57
N THR A 190 -0.30 -20.93 8.52
CA THR A 190 -0.31 -19.48 8.38
C THR A 190 -1.23 -18.86 9.43
N ASN A 191 -0.65 -18.01 10.27
CA ASN A 191 -1.35 -17.21 11.26
C ASN A 191 -1.76 -15.88 10.64
N TYR A 192 -2.92 -15.37 11.06
CA TYR A 192 -3.41 -14.05 10.67
C TYR A 192 -3.44 -13.12 11.87
N TYR A 193 -2.98 -11.89 11.64
CA TYR A 193 -3.01 -10.82 12.65
C TYR A 193 -3.62 -9.56 12.07
N ALA A 194 -4.09 -8.70 12.95
CA ALA A 194 -4.60 -7.40 12.59
C ALA A 194 -4.14 -6.33 13.59
N THR A 195 -3.72 -5.20 13.04
CA THR A 195 -3.31 -4.01 13.81
C THR A 195 -3.77 -2.76 13.09
N SER A 196 -3.71 -1.61 13.78
CA SER A 196 -3.83 -0.32 13.11
C SER A 196 -2.64 -0.11 12.16
N ALA A 197 -2.73 0.80 11.20
CA ALA A 197 -1.68 1.06 10.22
C ALA A 197 -0.34 1.51 10.84
N ASP A 198 -0.38 2.14 12.00
CA ASP A 198 0.79 2.50 12.80
C ASP A 198 1.32 1.35 13.68
N ARG A 199 0.75 0.15 13.49
CA ARG A 199 0.97 -1.08 14.26
C ARG A 199 0.54 -1.03 15.73
N SER A 200 -0.24 -0.04 16.15
CA SER A 200 -0.90 -0.08 17.45
C SER A 200 -2.07 -1.09 17.47
N HIS A 201 -2.71 -1.24 18.63
CA HIS A 201 -3.94 -2.02 18.74
C HIS A 201 -5.02 -1.51 17.78
N LEU A 202 -5.91 -2.39 17.35
CA LEU A 202 -7.07 -2.00 16.55
C LEU A 202 -7.95 -0.99 17.33
N PRO A 203 -8.64 -0.07 16.64
CA PRO A 203 -9.65 0.76 17.28
C PRO A 203 -10.64 -0.09 18.07
N SER A 204 -11.06 0.38 19.25
CA SER A 204 -11.88 -0.41 20.19
C SER A 204 -13.24 -0.87 19.65
N TRP A 205 -13.70 -0.29 18.54
CA TRP A 205 -14.93 -0.64 17.84
C TRP A 205 -14.74 -1.71 16.75
N ILE A 206 -13.51 -2.18 16.53
CA ILE A 206 -13.16 -3.25 15.59
C ILE A 206 -12.65 -4.47 16.37
N GLN A 207 -13.24 -5.62 16.10
CA GLN A 207 -12.76 -6.92 16.53
C GLN A 207 -12.26 -7.72 15.32
N PHE A 208 -11.19 -8.50 15.51
CA PHE A 208 -10.64 -9.37 14.47
C PHE A 208 -10.70 -10.84 14.91
N ASN A 209 -11.24 -11.69 14.05
CA ASN A 209 -11.24 -13.15 14.20
C ASN A 209 -10.20 -13.75 13.23
N ALA A 210 -9.11 -14.29 13.76
CA ALA A 210 -8.03 -14.86 12.96
C ALA A 210 -8.41 -16.17 12.24
N ASP A 211 -9.34 -16.95 12.80
CA ASP A 211 -9.75 -18.24 12.22
C ASP A 211 -10.56 -18.04 10.94
N GLU A 212 -11.44 -17.04 10.96
CA GLU A 212 -12.30 -16.64 9.84
C GLU A 212 -11.65 -15.57 8.95
N VAL A 213 -10.56 -14.93 9.42
CA VAL A 213 -9.96 -13.74 8.80
C VAL A 213 -11.01 -12.66 8.58
N ALA A 214 -11.74 -12.35 9.65
CA ALA A 214 -12.89 -11.46 9.61
C ALA A 214 -12.75 -10.29 10.58
N TYR A 215 -13.11 -9.09 10.11
CA TYR A 215 -13.26 -7.89 10.93
C TYR A 215 -14.74 -7.65 11.20
N THR A 216 -15.10 -7.41 12.44
CA THR A 216 -16.48 -7.14 12.85
C THR A 216 -16.53 -5.92 13.75
N GLY A 217 -17.59 -5.12 13.66
CA GLY A 217 -17.70 -3.94 14.50
C GLY A 217 -18.94 -3.10 14.26
N THR A 218 -18.99 -1.96 14.96
CA THR A 218 -19.97 -0.89 14.72
C THR A 218 -19.23 0.43 14.67
N THR A 219 -19.37 1.18 13.58
CA THR A 219 -18.63 2.45 13.43
C THR A 219 -19.05 3.46 14.51
N PRO A 220 -18.11 4.24 15.07
CA PRO A 220 -18.41 5.25 16.08
C PRO A 220 -19.36 6.34 15.56
N SER A 221 -20.10 6.95 16.49
CA SER A 221 -20.88 8.16 16.21
C SER A 221 -19.98 9.35 15.87
N MET A 222 -20.44 10.23 14.99
CA MET A 222 -19.80 11.52 14.75
C MET A 222 -20.45 12.64 15.59
N ALA A 223 -19.61 13.49 16.19
CA ALA A 223 -20.05 14.53 17.12
C ALA A 223 -20.74 15.74 16.44
N SER A 224 -20.58 15.91 15.12
CA SER A 224 -21.08 17.08 14.39
C SER A 224 -21.45 16.73 12.96
N VAL A 225 -22.52 17.36 12.46
CA VAL A 225 -22.98 17.24 11.06
C VAL A 225 -21.97 17.82 10.05
N ARG A 226 -21.00 18.60 10.53
CA ARG A 226 -19.90 19.18 9.73
C ARG A 226 -18.54 18.59 10.08
N ALA A 227 -18.50 17.47 10.80
CA ALA A 227 -17.23 16.81 11.07
C ALA A 227 -16.65 16.30 9.75
N PRO A 228 -15.35 16.50 9.49
CA PRO A 228 -14.72 15.91 8.31
C PRO A 228 -14.70 14.38 8.42
N PRO A 229 -14.51 13.67 7.30
CA PRO A 229 -14.34 12.23 7.30
C PRO A 229 -13.18 11.80 8.22
N HIS A 230 -13.38 10.74 9.00
CA HIS A 230 -12.34 10.17 9.84
C HIS A 230 -11.77 8.91 9.22
N ASN A 231 -10.45 8.89 9.01
CA ASN A 231 -9.74 7.78 8.38
C ASN A 231 -9.03 6.92 9.42
N PHE A 232 -9.26 5.61 9.36
CA PHE A 232 -8.63 4.60 10.20
C PHE A 232 -7.87 3.63 9.32
N GLY A 233 -6.54 3.69 9.34
CA GLY A 233 -5.72 2.71 8.62
C GLY A 233 -5.64 1.39 9.39
N ILE A 234 -5.78 0.28 8.70
CA ILE A 234 -5.77 -1.08 9.24
C ILE A 234 -4.78 -1.93 8.44
N LEU A 235 -4.10 -2.85 9.13
CA LEU A 235 -3.25 -3.87 8.52
C LEU A 235 -3.91 -5.24 8.72
N LEU A 236 -4.00 -5.99 7.63
CA LEU A 236 -4.19 -7.44 7.64
C LEU A 236 -2.82 -8.08 7.40
N ILE A 237 -2.39 -8.96 8.29
CA ILE A 237 -1.06 -9.56 8.30
C ILE A 237 -1.19 -11.07 8.20
N ALA A 238 -0.36 -11.71 7.38
CA ALA A 238 -0.21 -13.15 7.32
C ALA A 238 1.24 -13.54 7.63
N SER A 239 1.42 -14.63 8.37
CA SER A 239 2.74 -15.10 8.78
C SER A 239 2.75 -16.58 9.15
N ASN A 240 3.73 -17.32 8.62
CA ASN A 240 4.12 -18.66 9.07
C ASN A 240 5.03 -18.60 10.31
N VAL A 241 5.57 -17.43 10.67
CA VAL A 241 6.28 -17.17 11.93
C VAL A 241 5.34 -16.55 12.98
N PRO A 242 4.95 -17.27 14.04
CA PRO A 242 4.03 -16.76 15.04
C PRO A 242 4.52 -15.47 15.72
N GLY A 243 3.67 -14.44 15.73
CA GLY A 243 3.95 -13.13 16.36
C GLY A 243 4.73 -12.14 15.50
N PHE A 244 5.07 -12.51 14.25
CA PHE A 244 5.79 -11.64 13.30
C PHE A 244 4.97 -11.44 12.03
N ALA A 245 5.32 -10.43 11.24
CA ALA A 245 4.68 -10.13 9.97
C ALA A 245 5.60 -10.50 8.80
N GLU A 246 5.27 -11.54 8.05
CA GLU A 246 5.97 -11.84 6.79
C GLU A 246 5.42 -10.99 5.64
N VAL A 247 4.10 -10.88 5.56
CA VAL A 247 3.41 -10.05 4.57
C VAL A 247 2.23 -9.33 5.21
N ALA A 248 1.94 -8.12 4.75
CA ALA A 248 0.80 -7.34 5.20
C ALA A 248 0.11 -6.64 4.03
N VAL A 249 -1.20 -6.45 4.13
CA VAL A 249 -1.99 -5.55 3.28
C VAL A 249 -2.56 -4.44 4.15
N ALA A 250 -2.41 -3.20 3.70
CA ALA A 250 -3.04 -2.06 4.33
C ALA A 250 -4.33 -1.70 3.61
N PHE A 251 -5.38 -1.40 4.36
CA PHE A 251 -6.60 -0.78 3.88
C PHE A 251 -7.04 0.31 4.86
N GLN A 252 -7.94 1.19 4.44
CA GLN A 252 -8.47 2.25 5.27
C GLN A 252 -9.97 2.06 5.47
N ILE A 253 -10.46 2.42 6.64
CA ILE A 253 -11.88 2.62 6.91
C ILE A 253 -12.09 4.11 7.10
N THR A 254 -12.92 4.71 6.25
CA THR A 254 -13.33 6.10 6.36
C THR A 254 -14.77 6.15 6.83
N ILE A 255 -14.99 6.86 7.93
CA ILE A 255 -16.32 7.11 8.47
C ILE A 255 -16.69 8.54 8.09
N SER A 256 -17.83 8.70 7.43
CA SER A 256 -18.37 10.02 7.10
C SER A 256 -19.89 10.02 7.10
N LEU A 257 -20.47 11.21 7.30
CA LEU A 257 -21.92 11.39 7.30
C LEU A 257 -22.54 11.25 5.90
N ARG A 258 -21.78 11.57 4.86
CA ARG A 258 -22.15 11.32 3.47
C ARG A 258 -21.12 10.38 2.86
N VAL A 259 -21.56 9.50 1.99
CA VAL A 259 -20.67 8.54 1.32
C VAL A 259 -20.64 8.86 -0.17
N LEU A 260 -19.60 9.57 -0.59
CA LEU A 260 -19.26 9.73 -2.00
C LEU A 260 -18.50 8.48 -2.47
N SER A 261 -19.02 7.79 -3.47
CA SER A 261 -18.44 6.55 -4.00
C SER A 261 -18.60 6.45 -5.51
N CYS A 262 -17.92 5.49 -6.13
CA CYS A 262 -18.06 5.18 -7.55
C CYS A 262 -18.23 3.67 -7.73
N ARG A 263 -19.19 3.25 -8.56
CA ARG A 263 -19.52 1.82 -8.77
C ARG A 263 -18.34 0.99 -9.29
N ASN A 264 -17.59 1.54 -10.23
CA ASN A 264 -16.39 0.91 -10.82
C ASN A 264 -15.24 1.90 -10.78
N PRO A 265 -14.63 2.10 -9.59
CA PRO A 265 -13.69 3.18 -9.38
C PRO A 265 -12.31 2.86 -9.96
N SER A 266 -12.05 1.61 -10.38
CA SER A 266 -10.81 1.25 -11.07
C SER A 266 -11.12 0.57 -12.40
N ASN A 267 -10.53 1.08 -13.49
CA ASN A 267 -10.75 0.59 -14.85
C ASN A 267 -9.41 0.40 -15.55
N THR A 268 -9.26 -0.70 -16.28
CA THR A 268 -8.08 -0.95 -17.13
C THR A 268 -8.41 -0.61 -18.57
N LEU A 269 -7.53 0.14 -19.23
CA LEU A 269 -7.60 0.45 -20.66
C LEU A 269 -6.29 0.04 -21.32
N VAL A 270 -6.41 -0.73 -22.41
CA VAL A 270 -5.29 -0.99 -23.32
C VAL A 270 -5.23 0.13 -24.35
N ALA A 271 -4.08 0.77 -24.48
CA ALA A 271 -3.87 1.87 -25.41
C ALA A 271 -2.58 1.67 -26.24
N GLU A 272 -2.53 2.25 -27.43
CA GLU A 272 -1.34 2.19 -28.27
C GLU A 272 -0.43 3.41 -28.03
N VAL A 273 0.88 3.19 -28.01
CA VAL A 273 1.87 4.27 -27.86
C VAL A 273 1.79 5.23 -29.06
N GLY A 274 1.74 6.53 -28.78
CA GLY A 274 1.64 7.57 -29.81
C GLY A 274 0.27 7.69 -30.48
N VAL A 275 -0.74 6.95 -30.00
CA VAL A 275 -2.12 7.04 -30.51
C VAL A 275 -2.99 7.75 -29.47
N PHE A 276 -3.86 8.64 -29.93
CA PHE A 276 -4.82 9.31 -29.06
C PHE A 276 -5.83 8.29 -28.52
N PHE A 277 -6.02 8.29 -27.20
CA PHE A 277 -7.04 7.49 -26.54
C PHE A 277 -8.00 8.37 -25.74
N GLN A 278 -9.19 7.84 -25.48
CA GLN A 278 -10.17 8.42 -24.59
C GLN A 278 -10.90 7.31 -23.84
N THR A 279 -11.10 7.48 -22.53
CA THR A 279 -11.81 6.51 -21.69
C THR A 279 -13.33 6.70 -21.80
N THR A 280 -14.07 5.68 -21.40
CA THR A 280 -15.51 5.82 -21.18
C THR A 280 -15.80 6.85 -20.08
N PRO A 281 -16.84 7.68 -20.22
CA PRO A 281 -17.29 8.57 -19.14
C PRO A 281 -17.67 7.80 -17.88
N LEU A 282 -17.22 8.29 -16.72
CA LEU A 282 -17.52 7.70 -15.41
C LEU A 282 -18.45 8.57 -14.56
N ARG A 283 -18.89 9.73 -15.08
CA ARG A 283 -19.78 10.66 -14.39
C ARG A 283 -21.06 10.00 -13.84
N ASP A 284 -21.66 9.08 -14.59
CA ASP A 284 -22.89 8.37 -14.19
C ASP A 284 -22.66 7.26 -13.17
N MET A 285 -21.39 6.89 -12.93
CA MET A 285 -21.00 5.87 -11.96
C MET A 285 -20.83 6.43 -10.55
N LEU A 286 -20.79 7.76 -10.41
CA LEU A 286 -20.69 8.43 -9.11
C LEU A 286 -22.01 8.38 -8.33
N LEU A 287 -21.87 8.09 -7.05
CA LEU A 287 -22.96 7.97 -6.11
C LEU A 287 -22.68 8.79 -4.85
N LEU A 288 -23.70 9.47 -4.36
CA LEU A 288 -23.74 10.06 -3.04
C LEU A 288 -24.79 9.33 -2.21
N ASP A 289 -24.36 8.66 -1.14
CA ASP A 289 -25.19 7.79 -0.29
C ASP A 289 -25.95 6.72 -1.09
N GLY A 290 -25.29 6.17 -2.12
CA GLY A 290 -25.85 5.14 -2.99
C GLY A 290 -26.79 5.65 -4.10
N LEU A 291 -27.07 6.97 -4.15
CA LEU A 291 -27.91 7.59 -5.19
C LEU A 291 -27.05 8.35 -6.22
N PRO A 292 -27.48 8.46 -7.50
CA PRO A 292 -26.77 9.26 -8.49
C PRO A 292 -26.54 10.70 -8.03
N ILE A 293 -25.30 11.18 -8.14
CA ILE A 293 -24.93 12.53 -7.71
C ILE A 293 -25.33 13.59 -8.75
N SER A 294 -25.79 14.76 -8.29
CA SER A 294 -26.07 15.92 -9.14
C SER A 294 -24.83 16.82 -9.29
N ASP A 295 -24.75 17.59 -10.39
CA ASP A 295 -23.61 18.49 -10.65
C ASP A 295 -23.43 19.54 -9.55
N SER A 296 -24.53 20.03 -8.96
CA SER A 296 -24.48 20.98 -7.85
C SER A 296 -23.86 20.43 -6.56
N GLN A 297 -23.71 19.11 -6.46
CA GLN A 297 -23.11 18.43 -5.31
C GLN A 297 -21.64 18.08 -5.52
N ILE A 298 -21.12 18.19 -6.74
CA ILE A 298 -19.70 18.00 -7.03
C ILE A 298 -18.99 19.33 -6.80
N ALA A 299 -18.00 19.34 -5.91
CA ALA A 299 -17.21 20.53 -5.63
C ALA A 299 -16.02 20.65 -6.59
N SER A 300 -15.32 19.54 -6.87
CA SER A 300 -14.20 19.52 -7.80
C SER A 300 -13.88 18.11 -8.30
N VAL A 301 -13.24 18.04 -9.46
CA VAL A 301 -12.59 16.83 -9.98
C VAL A 301 -11.17 17.21 -10.37
N ILE A 302 -10.16 16.58 -9.76
CA ILE A 302 -8.76 16.91 -10.02
C ILE A 302 -7.94 15.67 -10.32
N LEU A 303 -6.95 15.80 -11.21
CA LEU A 303 -5.95 14.76 -11.41
C LEU A 303 -4.87 14.82 -10.33
N LEU A 304 -4.48 13.66 -9.81
CA LEU A 304 -3.39 13.50 -8.85
C LEU A 304 -2.14 13.03 -9.58
N ASP A 305 -1.05 13.81 -9.52
CA ASP A 305 0.28 13.49 -10.05
C ASP A 305 0.30 12.94 -11.49
N ALA A 306 -0.60 13.46 -12.35
CA ALA A 306 -0.80 12.91 -13.68
C ALA A 306 0.27 13.38 -14.69
N PRO A 307 0.69 12.52 -15.64
CA PRO A 307 1.62 12.90 -16.70
C PRO A 307 1.12 14.07 -17.56
N PRO A 308 2.00 14.94 -18.07
CA PRO A 308 1.60 16.16 -18.81
C PRO A 308 0.81 15.91 -20.11
N TRP A 309 0.90 14.71 -20.68
CA TRP A 309 0.19 14.33 -21.90
C TRP A 309 -1.25 13.87 -21.65
N THR A 310 -1.69 13.89 -20.39
CA THR A 310 -3.04 13.50 -19.98
C THR A 310 -3.94 14.70 -19.82
N HIS A 311 -5.21 14.54 -20.18
CA HIS A 311 -6.24 15.54 -20.04
C HIS A 311 -7.47 14.89 -19.41
N LEU A 312 -8.08 15.59 -18.44
CA LEU A 312 -9.31 15.17 -17.80
C LEU A 312 -10.45 16.05 -18.28
N ASP A 313 -11.49 15.44 -18.82
CA ASP A 313 -12.81 16.07 -18.92
C ASP A 313 -13.51 15.92 -17.57
N GLU A 314 -13.54 17.00 -16.78
CA GLU A 314 -14.13 17.02 -15.45
C GLU A 314 -15.63 16.77 -15.45
N SER A 315 -16.33 17.17 -16.53
CA SER A 315 -17.79 17.05 -16.63
C SER A 315 -18.23 15.61 -16.87
N LEU A 316 -17.48 14.89 -17.70
CA LEU A 316 -17.73 13.48 -18.04
C LEU A 316 -16.95 12.51 -17.14
N ILE A 317 -15.97 13.02 -16.40
CA ILE A 317 -14.97 12.24 -15.67
C ILE A 317 -14.37 11.20 -16.60
N ALA A 318 -13.81 11.71 -17.71
CA ALA A 318 -13.18 10.91 -18.75
C ALA A 318 -11.75 11.39 -18.96
N LEU A 319 -10.84 10.44 -19.05
CA LEU A 319 -9.44 10.69 -19.31
C LEU A 319 -9.15 10.56 -20.81
N SER A 320 -8.35 11.46 -21.34
CA SER A 320 -7.83 11.37 -22.71
C SER A 320 -6.35 11.76 -22.75
N GLY A 321 -5.68 11.40 -23.84
CA GLY A 321 -4.28 11.74 -24.00
C GLY A 321 -3.58 10.92 -25.08
N MET A 322 -2.28 11.15 -25.18
CA MET A 322 -1.41 10.42 -26.11
C MET A 322 -0.07 10.16 -25.42
N SER A 323 0.18 8.92 -24.99
CA SER A 323 1.45 8.60 -24.33
C SER A 323 2.61 8.60 -25.33
N PRO A 324 3.71 9.29 -25.05
CA PRO A 324 4.91 9.27 -25.89
C PRO A 324 5.77 8.02 -25.66
N ILE A 325 5.50 7.23 -24.61
CA ILE A 325 6.36 6.13 -24.16
C ILE A 325 5.57 4.86 -23.85
N HIS A 326 6.22 3.71 -24.03
CA HIS A 326 5.71 2.40 -23.67
C HIS A 326 5.93 2.10 -22.18
N LEU A 327 5.18 2.79 -21.31
CA LEU A 327 5.24 2.57 -19.87
C LEU A 327 3.83 2.48 -19.30
N ASN A 328 3.47 1.30 -18.79
CA ASN A 328 2.21 1.12 -18.08
C ASN A 328 2.15 2.07 -16.89
N THR A 329 1.02 2.74 -16.73
CA THR A 329 0.87 3.78 -15.70
C THR A 329 -0.53 3.73 -15.11
N SER A 330 -0.64 4.17 -13.86
CA SER A 330 -1.92 4.36 -13.19
C SER A 330 -2.15 5.85 -12.96
N ILE A 331 -3.25 6.37 -13.47
CA ILE A 331 -3.63 7.78 -13.31
C ILE A 331 -4.85 7.82 -12.40
N THR A 332 -4.81 8.67 -11.39
CA THR A 332 -5.90 8.80 -10.42
C THR A 332 -6.49 10.20 -10.47
N ALA A 333 -7.81 10.29 -10.56
CA ALA A 333 -8.56 11.50 -10.26
C ALA A 333 -9.17 11.42 -8.87
N MET A 334 -9.18 12.54 -8.16
CA MET A 334 -9.93 12.72 -6.92
C MET A 334 -11.17 13.55 -7.22
N VAL A 335 -12.33 13.01 -6.88
CA VAL A 335 -13.62 13.71 -6.91
C VAL A 335 -13.93 14.13 -5.48
N SER A 336 -14.29 15.39 -5.30
CA SER A 336 -14.75 15.92 -4.01
C SER A 336 -16.18 16.41 -4.13
N ASP A 337 -17.00 16.14 -3.13
CA ASP A 337 -18.34 16.73 -3.02
C ASP A 337 -18.35 18.04 -2.21
N VAL A 338 -19.52 18.70 -2.19
CA VAL A 338 -19.74 19.93 -1.42
C VAL A 338 -19.80 19.73 0.10
N TYR A 339 -19.83 18.48 0.57
CA TYR A 339 -19.86 18.11 1.98
C TYR A 339 -18.46 17.83 2.54
N GLY A 340 -17.46 17.73 1.67
CA GLY A 340 -16.06 17.49 2.02
C GLY A 340 -15.63 16.03 1.89
N ASP A 341 -16.49 15.18 1.34
CA ASP A 341 -16.19 13.78 1.06
C ASP A 341 -15.44 13.65 -0.25
N THR A 342 -14.53 12.67 -0.29
CA THR A 342 -13.71 12.42 -1.48
C THR A 342 -13.77 10.95 -1.89
N THR A 343 -13.76 10.72 -3.19
CA THR A 343 -13.53 9.39 -3.77
C THR A 343 -12.53 9.49 -4.89
N ASN A 344 -11.67 8.50 -4.97
CA ASN A 344 -10.73 8.38 -6.07
C ASN A 344 -11.31 7.55 -7.21
N ILE A 345 -10.81 7.80 -8.41
CA ILE A 345 -11.05 6.99 -9.61
C ILE A 345 -9.69 6.76 -10.25
N THR A 346 -9.33 5.50 -10.49
CA THR A 346 -8.02 5.12 -11.03
C THR A 346 -8.17 4.43 -12.39
N TRP A 347 -7.52 4.99 -13.41
CA TRP A 347 -7.34 4.35 -14.70
C TRP A 347 -5.98 3.66 -14.76
N ARG A 348 -5.98 2.35 -14.98
CA ARG A 348 -4.77 1.56 -15.27
C ARG A 348 -4.59 1.51 -16.78
N LEU A 349 -3.57 2.20 -17.28
CA LEU A 349 -3.25 2.24 -18.70
C LEU A 349 -2.19 1.21 -19.00
N GLU A 350 -2.54 0.24 -19.83
CA GLU A 350 -1.65 -0.78 -20.36
C GLU A 350 -1.28 -0.40 -21.78
N PHE A 351 -0.05 0.06 -21.98
CA PHE A 351 0.40 0.48 -23.30
C PHE A 351 0.95 -0.70 -24.07
N VAL A 352 0.49 -0.83 -25.31
CA VAL A 352 1.04 -1.76 -26.29
C VAL A 352 1.68 -0.99 -27.43
N ARG A 353 2.69 -1.56 -28.06
CA ARG A 353 3.25 -0.98 -29.28
C ARG A 353 2.25 -1.15 -30.41
N SER A 354 2.07 -0.11 -31.23
CA SER A 354 1.24 -0.22 -32.42
C SER A 354 1.88 -1.25 -33.36
N LYS A 355 1.14 -2.29 -33.75
CA LYS A 355 1.61 -3.29 -34.71
C LYS A 355 1.37 -2.77 -36.12
N SER A 356 2.43 -2.31 -36.79
CA SER A 356 2.36 -1.97 -38.21
C SER A 356 2.15 -3.23 -39.04
N ILE A 357 1.20 -3.17 -39.98
CA ILE A 357 0.96 -4.19 -41.00
C ILE A 357 2.26 -4.47 -41.76
N SER A 358 2.46 -5.76 -42.05
CA SER A 358 3.66 -6.36 -42.63
C SER A 358 4.25 -5.57 -43.79
N TRP A 359 5.56 -5.32 -43.76
CA TRP A 359 6.28 -4.83 -44.93
C TRP A 359 6.56 -6.00 -45.88
N GLU A 360 6.31 -5.79 -47.19
CA GLU A 360 6.84 -6.63 -48.25
C GLU A 360 8.35 -6.80 -48.05
N VAL A 361 8.83 -8.02 -48.34
CA VAL A 361 10.19 -8.54 -48.25
C VAL A 361 11.27 -7.50 -47.91
N LEU A 362 11.87 -7.62 -46.72
CA LEU A 362 12.94 -6.77 -46.20
C LEU A 362 14.20 -6.82 -47.07
N ALA A 363 14.54 -8.01 -47.54
CA ALA A 363 15.71 -8.29 -48.36
C ALA A 363 15.52 -9.62 -49.10
N GLU A 364 16.07 -9.70 -50.31
CA GLU A 364 16.26 -10.95 -51.04
C GLU A 364 17.77 -11.22 -51.13
N ILE A 365 18.19 -12.36 -50.60
CA ILE A 365 19.61 -12.74 -50.54
C ILE A 365 19.80 -14.05 -51.29
N SER A 366 20.70 -14.04 -52.28
CA SER A 366 21.14 -15.24 -52.99
C SER A 366 22.46 -15.73 -52.41
N ILE A 367 22.51 -16.99 -51.98
CA ILE A 367 23.69 -17.59 -51.34
C ILE A 367 24.07 -18.88 -52.05
N THR A 368 25.33 -19.00 -52.45
CA THR A 368 25.86 -20.22 -53.05
C THR A 368 26.08 -21.33 -52.02
N VAL A 369 25.70 -22.55 -52.35
CA VAL A 369 25.93 -23.73 -51.50
C VAL A 369 27.44 -23.97 -51.32
N GLY A 370 27.86 -24.18 -50.06
CA GLY A 370 29.26 -24.52 -49.74
C GLY A 370 30.18 -23.33 -49.48
N THR A 371 29.68 -22.10 -49.53
CA THR A 371 30.46 -20.87 -49.29
C THR A 371 30.11 -20.20 -47.96
N TYR A 372 31.02 -19.34 -47.49
CA TYR A 372 30.73 -18.37 -46.43
C TYR A 372 30.01 -17.16 -47.04
N PHE A 373 29.02 -16.64 -46.33
CA PHE A 373 28.36 -15.38 -46.68
C PHE A 373 28.27 -14.46 -45.46
N GLU A 374 28.21 -13.16 -45.73
CA GLU A 374 27.92 -12.13 -44.76
C GLU A 374 27.22 -10.98 -45.47
N GLU A 375 25.97 -10.72 -45.09
CA GLU A 375 25.10 -9.76 -45.75
C GLU A 375 24.45 -8.83 -44.73
N SER A 376 24.59 -7.52 -44.96
CA SER A 376 24.04 -6.49 -44.09
C SER A 376 22.60 -6.17 -44.47
N LEU A 377 21.70 -6.27 -43.50
CA LEU A 377 20.30 -5.91 -43.68
C LEU A 377 20.18 -4.39 -43.66
N MET A 378 19.80 -3.80 -44.78
CA MET A 378 19.55 -2.36 -44.91
C MET A 378 18.21 -1.97 -44.25
N VAL A 379 18.13 -2.16 -42.94
CA VAL A 379 17.01 -1.74 -42.11
C VAL A 379 17.19 -0.26 -41.81
N GLY A 380 16.37 0.60 -42.41
CA GLY A 380 16.47 2.05 -42.26
C GLY A 380 16.57 2.49 -40.79
N ASN A 381 17.20 3.65 -40.53
CA ASN A 381 17.54 4.16 -39.20
C ASN A 381 16.33 4.42 -38.27
N LYS A 382 15.11 4.21 -38.76
CA LYS A 382 13.88 4.31 -37.97
C LYS A 382 13.74 3.17 -36.95
N TRP A 383 14.39 2.03 -37.12
CA TRP A 383 14.21 0.89 -36.22
C TRP A 383 15.36 0.80 -35.22
N ASP A 384 15.01 0.68 -33.93
CA ASP A 384 15.97 0.61 -32.82
C ASP A 384 16.51 -0.81 -32.67
N PHE A 385 15.64 -1.83 -32.78
CA PHE A 385 16.00 -3.24 -32.67
C PHE A 385 15.47 -4.06 -33.85
N VAL A 386 16.23 -5.11 -34.20
CA VAL A 386 15.92 -6.10 -35.23
C VAL A 386 16.07 -7.47 -34.59
N GLU A 387 15.00 -8.26 -34.59
CA GLU A 387 14.97 -9.61 -34.06
C GLU A 387 14.64 -10.61 -35.17
N ILE A 388 15.40 -11.69 -35.25
CA ILE A 388 15.19 -12.77 -36.21
C ILE A 388 14.64 -13.98 -35.46
N GLN A 389 13.45 -14.45 -35.84
CA GLN A 389 12.73 -15.46 -35.04
C GLN A 389 13.35 -16.86 -35.14
N SER A 390 13.64 -17.33 -36.36
CA SER A 390 14.16 -18.69 -36.58
C SER A 390 15.08 -18.72 -37.80
N THR A 391 16.32 -19.14 -37.59
CA THR A 391 17.32 -19.35 -38.65
C THR A 391 17.76 -20.83 -38.70
N PRO A 392 18.19 -21.32 -39.87
CA PRO A 392 18.91 -22.59 -39.94
C PRO A 392 20.19 -22.58 -39.08
N GLU A 393 20.62 -23.75 -38.58
CA GLU A 393 21.78 -23.86 -37.66
C GLU A 393 23.08 -23.24 -38.19
N TRP A 394 23.24 -23.18 -39.50
CA TRP A 394 24.42 -22.65 -40.17
C TRP A 394 24.39 -21.13 -40.39
N MET A 395 23.31 -20.45 -40.02
CA MET A 395 23.07 -19.02 -40.22
C MET A 395 22.88 -18.31 -38.88
N HIS A 396 23.62 -17.22 -38.71
CA HIS A 396 23.64 -16.42 -37.49
C HIS A 396 23.36 -14.94 -37.81
N PHE A 397 22.87 -14.21 -36.80
CA PHE A 397 22.58 -12.78 -36.90
C PHE A 397 23.43 -12.00 -35.90
N ASN A 398 24.11 -10.97 -36.39
CA ASN A 398 24.81 -10.02 -35.54
C ASN A 398 23.95 -8.76 -35.33
N PRO A 399 23.38 -8.54 -34.13
CA PRO A 399 22.51 -7.39 -33.87
C PRO A 399 23.25 -6.06 -33.88
N SER A 400 24.56 -6.04 -33.61
CA SER A 400 25.37 -4.81 -33.57
C SER A 400 25.69 -4.29 -34.97
N THR A 401 25.98 -5.18 -35.92
CA THR A 401 26.26 -4.81 -37.32
C THR A 401 25.03 -4.92 -38.23
N ARG A 402 23.93 -5.50 -37.72
CA ARG A 402 22.70 -5.82 -38.46
C ARG A 402 22.96 -6.71 -39.68
N SER A 403 23.83 -7.71 -39.53
CA SER A 403 24.25 -8.58 -40.62
C SER A 403 23.90 -10.04 -40.35
N LEU A 404 23.46 -10.75 -41.40
CA LEU A 404 23.34 -12.21 -41.42
C LEU A 404 24.64 -12.80 -41.95
N TYR A 405 25.15 -13.85 -41.30
CA TYR A 405 26.39 -14.50 -41.70
C TYR A 405 26.39 -15.99 -41.39
N GLY A 406 27.22 -16.77 -42.08
CA GLY A 406 27.28 -18.21 -41.87
C GLY A 406 28.01 -18.98 -42.96
N ASN A 407 28.20 -20.28 -42.73
CA ASN A 407 28.81 -21.21 -43.68
C ASN A 407 27.76 -22.18 -44.21
N VAL A 408 27.39 -22.08 -45.49
CA VAL A 408 26.37 -22.97 -46.06
C VAL A 408 26.92 -24.41 -46.15
N PRO A 409 26.23 -25.43 -45.59
CA PRO A 409 26.69 -26.81 -45.66
C PRO A 409 26.81 -27.30 -47.11
N LYS A 410 27.90 -27.99 -47.45
CA LYS A 410 28.16 -28.50 -48.82
C LYS A 410 27.13 -29.54 -49.30
N ASN A 411 26.39 -30.15 -48.37
CA ASN A 411 25.32 -31.11 -48.65
C ASN A 411 23.93 -30.46 -48.69
N ALA A 412 23.83 -29.13 -48.53
CA ALA A 412 22.57 -28.40 -48.64
C ALA A 412 22.04 -28.50 -50.08
N ARG A 413 20.72 -28.63 -50.23
CA ARG A 413 20.07 -28.62 -51.54
C ARG A 413 19.64 -27.20 -51.89
N PRO A 414 19.66 -26.81 -53.17
CA PRO A 414 19.07 -25.55 -53.62
C PRO A 414 17.61 -25.45 -53.16
N ALA A 415 17.25 -24.33 -52.56
CA ALA A 415 15.96 -24.10 -51.94
C ALA A 415 15.66 -22.60 -51.82
N LYS A 416 14.37 -22.25 -51.82
CA LYS A 416 13.90 -20.91 -51.45
C LYS A 416 13.12 -20.99 -50.16
N PHE A 417 13.44 -20.14 -49.20
CA PHE A 417 12.72 -20.06 -47.93
C PHE A 417 12.73 -18.63 -47.38
N SER A 418 11.79 -18.34 -46.51
CA SER A 418 11.65 -17.02 -45.87
C SER A 418 11.98 -17.09 -44.38
N ILE A 419 12.67 -16.08 -43.88
CA ILE A 419 12.97 -15.89 -42.46
C ILE A 419 12.13 -14.72 -41.94
N SER A 420 11.34 -14.94 -40.89
CA SER A 420 10.56 -13.87 -40.26
C SER A 420 11.44 -12.97 -39.40
N VAL A 421 11.27 -11.66 -39.60
CA VAL A 421 11.99 -10.60 -38.88
C VAL A 421 11.00 -9.69 -38.18
N ILE A 422 11.26 -9.39 -36.91
CA ILE A 422 10.55 -8.38 -36.13
C ILE A 422 11.42 -7.14 -36.03
N LEU A 423 10.86 -6.00 -36.40
CA LEU A 423 11.48 -4.68 -36.28
C LEU A 423 10.77 -3.91 -35.18
N THR A 424 11.51 -3.36 -34.22
CA THR A 424 10.91 -2.55 -33.15
C THR A 424 11.58 -1.19 -33.01
N ASN A 425 10.75 -0.17 -32.76
CA ASN A 425 11.13 1.15 -32.28
C ASN A 425 10.37 1.41 -30.96
N THR A 426 10.73 2.46 -30.23
CA THR A 426 9.99 3.03 -29.10
C THR A 426 8.45 3.04 -29.23
N THR A 427 7.89 3.30 -30.41
CA THR A 427 6.43 3.42 -30.61
C THR A 427 5.80 2.29 -31.41
N THR A 428 6.54 1.68 -32.34
CA THR A 428 6.00 0.75 -33.34
C THR A 428 6.72 -0.60 -33.33
N GLU A 429 5.97 -1.67 -33.59
CA GLU A 429 6.49 -2.98 -33.97
C GLU A 429 6.02 -3.33 -35.39
N ALA A 430 6.90 -3.90 -36.22
CA ALA A 430 6.55 -4.39 -37.55
C ALA A 430 7.10 -5.79 -37.76
N THR A 431 6.40 -6.60 -38.54
CA THR A 431 6.87 -7.92 -38.99
C THR A 431 7.19 -7.87 -40.49
N SER A 432 8.34 -8.41 -40.90
CA SER A 432 8.71 -8.56 -42.31
C SER A 432 9.37 -9.93 -42.54
N ALA A 433 9.80 -10.19 -43.77
CA ALA A 433 10.46 -11.42 -44.15
C ALA A 433 11.73 -11.15 -44.96
N ILE A 434 12.77 -11.95 -44.75
CA ILE A 434 13.94 -12.03 -45.62
C ILE A 434 13.78 -13.26 -46.49
N LEU A 435 13.82 -13.11 -47.81
CA LEU A 435 13.83 -14.26 -48.73
C LEU A 435 15.27 -14.71 -48.98
N ILE A 436 15.52 -15.98 -48.74
CA ILE A 436 16.80 -16.63 -49.01
C ILE A 436 16.64 -17.56 -50.21
N GLU A 437 17.48 -17.38 -51.21
CA GLU A 437 17.63 -18.28 -52.35
C GLU A 437 18.99 -18.97 -52.29
N LEU A 438 18.98 -20.29 -52.05
CA LEU A 438 20.18 -21.11 -52.13
C LEU A 438 20.38 -21.58 -53.57
N THR A 439 21.49 -21.18 -54.17
CA THR A 439 21.86 -21.56 -55.54
C THR A 439 22.96 -22.63 -55.51
N ALA A 440 22.88 -23.59 -56.43
CA ALA A 440 24.02 -24.45 -56.73
C ALA A 440 25.08 -23.65 -57.50
N ASP A 441 26.35 -24.02 -57.33
CA ASP A 441 27.45 -23.59 -58.21
C ASP A 441 27.25 -24.07 -59.65
#